data_AF-A0A5C3LIB2-F1
#
_entry.id   AF-A0A5C3LIB2-F1
#
_cell.length_a   1.000
_cell.length_b   1.000
_cell.length_c   1.000
_cell.angle_alpha   90.00
_cell.angle_beta   90.00
_cell.angle_gamma   90.00
#
_symmetry.space_group_name_H-M   'P 1'
#
loop_
_entity.id
_entity.type
_entity.pdbx_description
1 polymer ?
#
loop_
_entity_poly.entity_id
_entity_poly.type
_entity_poly.pdbx_seq_one_letter_code
_entity_poly.pdbx_strand_id
1 'polypeptide(L)'
;MPWEISTTQNVQAHDEEIILNEPKDHYFGPSQLYCVETICAPCGVVIAWDLFDKSESSTQILDFLQTVYPTEESRPTYICINKACLVLQSAISNKSWEEWKKTTRFIVDTYHYMNHQVSDAMCQKWCNPAPLNGSAPNLYGKPYYKWAFKTQACEQLNAWLGGFESILKQMAHNNFKVRMKRRIRRE
;
A
#
# COMPACT_ATOMS: atom_id res chain seq x y z
N MET A 1 -11.69 -18.65 -42.95
CA MET A 1 -11.65 -18.92 -41.51
C MET A 1 -11.68 -17.58 -40.78
N PRO A 2 -12.83 -17.13 -40.25
CA PRO A 2 -12.98 -15.84 -39.58
C PRO A 2 -12.96 -16.02 -38.06
N TRP A 3 -11.86 -15.68 -37.39
CA TRP A 3 -11.79 -15.71 -35.92
C TRP A 3 -11.06 -14.52 -35.28
N GLU A 4 -10.79 -13.43 -36.01
CA GLU A 4 -10.32 -12.21 -35.36
C GLU A 4 -11.48 -11.52 -34.62
N ILE A 5 -11.57 -11.78 -33.32
CA ILE A 5 -12.37 -10.98 -32.39
C ILE A 5 -11.54 -9.74 -32.06
N SER A 6 -11.89 -8.62 -32.70
CA SER A 6 -11.42 -7.29 -32.31
C SER A 6 -11.89 -7.05 -30.87
N THR A 7 -10.98 -7.20 -29.91
CA THR A 7 -11.26 -6.90 -28.52
C THR A 7 -10.71 -5.51 -28.25
N THR A 8 -11.51 -4.49 -28.52
CA THR A 8 -11.40 -3.22 -27.81
C THR A 8 -11.74 -3.52 -26.34
N GLN A 9 -10.75 -4.00 -25.58
CA GLN A 9 -10.84 -4.00 -24.13
C GLN A 9 -10.88 -2.55 -23.70
N ASN A 10 -12.06 -2.07 -23.33
CA ASN A 10 -12.16 -0.83 -22.60
C ASN A 10 -11.53 -1.11 -21.22
N VAL A 11 -10.29 -0.65 -21.04
CA VAL A 11 -9.58 -0.73 -19.76
C VAL A 11 -10.28 0.24 -18.83
N GLN A 12 -11.21 -0.27 -18.02
CA GLN A 12 -11.86 0.51 -16.99
C GLN A 12 -10.78 1.04 -16.04
N ALA A 13 -10.75 2.36 -15.84
CA ALA A 13 -9.79 2.99 -14.95
C ALA A 13 -10.02 2.49 -13.52
N HIS A 14 -8.94 2.37 -12.74
CA HIS A 14 -8.96 1.87 -11.36
C HIS A 14 -9.85 2.64 -10.36
N ASP A 15 -10.46 3.75 -10.80
CA ASP A 15 -11.25 4.68 -10.00
C ASP A 15 -12.76 4.65 -10.30
N GLU A 16 -13.25 3.81 -11.22
CA GLU A 16 -14.68 3.74 -11.55
C GLU A 16 -15.45 2.68 -10.75
N GLU A 17 -16.65 3.04 -10.26
CA GLU A 17 -17.56 2.12 -9.56
C GLU A 17 -18.09 1.01 -10.48
N ILE A 18 -18.09 -0.24 -9.99
CA ILE A 18 -18.55 -1.40 -10.75
C ILE A 18 -20.08 -1.48 -10.69
N ILE A 19 -20.74 -1.35 -11.85
CA ILE A 19 -22.19 -1.59 -12.00
C ILE A 19 -22.46 -3.10 -11.90
N LEU A 20 -23.14 -3.52 -10.83
CA LEU A 20 -23.60 -4.90 -10.63
C LEU A 20 -24.72 -5.24 -11.63
N ASN A 21 -24.39 -5.97 -12.71
CA ASN A 21 -25.37 -6.55 -13.63
C ASN A 21 -25.39 -8.09 -13.51
N GLU A 22 -26.62 -8.62 -13.54
CA GLU A 22 -27.17 -9.99 -13.55
C GLU A 22 -26.25 -11.24 -13.51
N PRO A 23 -26.71 -12.34 -12.87
CA PRO A 23 -25.91 -13.54 -12.66
C PRO A 23 -25.56 -14.22 -13.99
N LYS A 24 -24.26 -14.24 -14.31
CA LYS A 24 -23.71 -14.97 -15.46
C LYS A 24 -23.32 -16.39 -15.07
N ASP A 25 -23.56 -17.30 -16.00
CA ASP A 25 -23.30 -18.75 -15.92
C ASP A 25 -21.81 -19.07 -16.10
N HIS A 26 -20.95 -18.48 -15.27
CA HIS A 26 -19.49 -18.65 -15.32
C HIS A 26 -18.96 -18.91 -13.90
N TYR A 27 -17.95 -19.78 -13.77
CA TYR A 27 -17.29 -20.16 -12.50
C TYR A 27 -16.58 -19.00 -11.76
N PHE A 28 -16.63 -17.78 -12.30
CA PHE A 28 -16.03 -16.59 -11.72
C PHE A 28 -17.07 -15.89 -10.85
N GLY A 29 -17.08 -16.22 -9.56
CA GLY A 29 -17.79 -15.41 -8.57
C GLY A 29 -17.18 -14.00 -8.48
N PRO A 30 -17.97 -12.99 -8.05
CA PRO A 30 -17.45 -11.64 -7.86
C PRO A 30 -16.29 -11.67 -6.85
N SER A 31 -15.23 -10.90 -7.14
CA SER A 31 -14.09 -10.74 -6.24
C SER A 31 -14.59 -10.32 -4.87
N GLN A 32 -14.29 -11.09 -3.84
CA GLN A 32 -14.72 -10.77 -2.46
C GLN A 32 -13.74 -9.81 -1.76
N LEU A 33 -12.56 -9.62 -2.36
CA LEU A 33 -11.47 -8.80 -1.83
C LEU A 33 -10.92 -7.94 -2.97
N TYR A 34 -10.68 -6.66 -2.70
CA TYR A 34 -10.03 -5.75 -3.63
C TYR A 34 -8.51 -5.94 -3.58
N CYS A 35 -7.92 -5.76 -2.39
CA CYS A 35 -6.48 -5.95 -2.19
C CYS A 35 -6.15 -6.42 -0.76
N VAL A 36 -4.89 -6.82 -0.59
CA VAL A 36 -4.30 -7.17 0.70
C VAL A 36 -3.24 -6.11 0.98
N GLU A 37 -3.42 -5.34 2.03
CA GLU A 37 -2.45 -4.33 2.44
C GLU A 37 -1.50 -4.94 3.47
N THR A 38 -0.19 -4.73 3.33
CA THR A 38 0.81 -5.34 4.21
C THR A 38 1.81 -4.31 4.73
N ILE A 39 2.17 -4.44 6.01
CA ILE A 39 3.22 -3.67 6.66
C ILE A 39 4.41 -4.60 6.84
N CYS A 40 5.54 -4.24 6.23
CA CYS A 40 6.76 -5.02 6.29
C CYS A 40 7.89 -4.22 6.95
N ALA A 41 8.67 -4.91 7.78
CA ALA A 41 9.95 -4.39 8.25
C ALA A 41 10.96 -4.33 7.10
N PRO A 42 12.02 -3.51 7.21
CA PRO A 42 13.08 -3.44 6.19
C PRO A 42 13.80 -4.77 5.92
N CYS A 43 13.73 -5.72 6.86
CA CYS A 43 14.27 -7.07 6.72
C CYS A 43 13.36 -8.03 5.93
N GLY A 44 12.17 -7.58 5.50
CA GLY A 44 11.19 -8.40 4.78
C GLY A 44 10.20 -9.16 5.66
N VAL A 45 10.31 -9.04 6.99
CA VAL A 45 9.33 -9.63 7.92
C VAL A 45 8.02 -8.86 7.85
N VAL A 46 6.91 -9.57 7.65
CA VAL A 46 5.56 -8.99 7.70
C VAL A 46 5.17 -8.74 9.16
N ILE A 47 5.00 -7.47 9.51
CA ILE A 47 4.59 -7.03 10.85
C ILE A 47 3.07 -7.18 11.01
N ALA A 48 2.33 -6.69 10.02
CA ALA A 48 0.88 -6.69 10.01
C ALA A 48 0.35 -6.74 8.58
N TRP A 49 -0.91 -7.11 8.43
CA TRP A 49 -1.61 -7.08 7.15
C TRP A 49 -3.11 -6.96 7.42
N ASP A 50 -3.83 -6.39 6.46
CA ASP A 50 -5.28 -6.32 6.49
C ASP A 50 -5.88 -6.51 5.09
N LEU A 51 -7.18 -6.74 5.06
CA LEU A 51 -7.94 -7.04 3.87
C LEU A 51 -8.85 -5.89 3.52
N PHE A 52 -8.65 -5.33 2.33
CA PHE A 52 -9.49 -4.26 1.82
C PHE A 52 -10.48 -4.87 0.83
N ASP A 53 -11.75 -4.81 1.19
CA ASP A 53 -12.85 -5.46 0.48
C ASP A 53 -13.29 -4.70 -0.77
N LYS A 54 -13.33 -3.36 -0.71
CA LYS A 54 -13.91 -2.51 -1.76
C LYS A 54 -12.88 -1.66 -2.52
N SER A 55 -11.90 -1.10 -1.82
CA SER A 55 -10.92 -0.20 -2.42
C SER A 55 -9.67 -0.08 -1.54
N GLU A 56 -8.58 0.39 -2.12
CA GLU A 56 -7.38 0.80 -1.40
C GLU A 56 -7.46 2.31 -1.08
N SER A 57 -8.39 2.69 -0.21
CA SER A 57 -8.59 4.10 0.14
C SER A 57 -7.56 4.62 1.14
N SER A 58 -7.16 5.88 0.99
CA SER A 58 -6.23 6.57 1.90
C SER A 58 -6.70 6.56 3.36
N THR A 59 -8.01 6.60 3.59
CA THR A 59 -8.63 6.50 4.92
C THR A 59 -8.50 5.10 5.50
N GLN A 60 -8.71 4.04 4.72
CA GLN A 60 -8.51 2.67 5.19
C GLN A 60 -7.05 2.38 5.53
N ILE A 61 -6.10 2.90 4.73
CA ILE A 61 -4.67 2.81 5.06
C ILE A 61 -4.38 3.52 6.39
N LEU A 62 -4.94 4.72 6.59
CA LEU A 62 -4.73 5.48 7.83
C LEU A 62 -5.33 4.78 9.06
N ASP A 63 -6.52 4.21 8.94
CA ASP A 63 -7.17 3.43 10.01
C ASP A 63 -6.39 2.15 10.32
N PHE A 64 -5.86 1.49 9.28
CA PHE A 64 -4.99 0.34 9.42
C PHE A 64 -3.70 0.70 10.17
N LEU A 65 -3.06 1.83 9.84
CA LEU A 65 -1.89 2.33 10.55
C LEU A 65 -2.18 2.64 12.02
N GLN A 66 -3.33 3.25 12.33
CA GLN A 66 -3.75 3.51 13.72
C GLN A 66 -4.03 2.23 14.49
N THR A 67 -4.55 1.20 13.82
CA THR A 67 -4.81 -0.12 14.42
C THR A 67 -3.52 -0.84 14.76
N VAL A 68 -2.51 -0.76 13.89
CA VAL A 68 -1.21 -1.42 14.08
C VAL A 68 -0.32 -0.65 15.06
N TYR A 69 -0.36 0.68 15.02
CA TYR A 69 0.45 1.57 15.85
C TYR A 69 -0.41 2.54 16.68
N PRO A 70 -1.13 2.02 17.70
CA PRO A 70 -2.10 2.81 18.47
C PRO A 70 -1.44 3.87 19.37
N THR A 71 -0.19 3.64 19.79
CA THR A 71 0.54 4.51 20.73
C THR A 71 1.72 5.21 20.05
N GLU A 72 2.07 6.41 20.50
CA GLU A 72 3.23 7.17 19.98
C GLU A 72 4.54 6.37 20.03
N GLU A 73 4.74 5.56 21.08
CA GLU A 73 5.93 4.71 21.27
C GLU A 73 5.99 3.54 20.29
N SER A 74 4.84 3.04 19.83
CA SER A 74 4.78 1.93 18.87
C SER A 74 5.09 2.38 17.43
N ARG A 75 4.95 3.67 17.15
CA ARG A 75 5.02 4.20 15.79
C ARG A 75 6.47 4.23 15.30
N PRO A 76 6.76 3.72 14.09
CA PRO A 76 8.08 3.84 13.50
C PRO A 76 8.39 5.29 13.13
N THR A 77 9.68 5.63 13.10
CA THR A 77 10.14 6.98 12.71
C THR A 77 9.80 7.30 11.25
N TYR A 78 9.80 6.28 10.39
CA TYR A 78 9.50 6.41 8.96
C TYR A 78 8.54 5.29 8.53
N ILE A 79 7.56 5.66 7.71
CA ILE A 79 6.67 4.71 7.03
C ILE A 79 6.70 5.04 5.54
N CYS A 80 7.06 4.04 4.74
CA CYS A 80 7.02 4.17 3.28
C CYS A 80 5.69 3.65 2.75
N ILE A 81 4.97 4.48 2.00
CA ILE A 81 3.69 4.17 1.39
C ILE A 81 3.71 4.75 -0.02
N ASN A 82 3.35 3.96 -1.04
CA ASN A 82 3.33 4.42 -2.42
C ASN A 82 2.44 5.68 -2.57
N LYS A 83 1.25 5.68 -1.97
CA LYS A 83 0.31 6.81 -1.97
C LYS A 83 0.42 7.71 -0.72
N ALA A 84 1.61 7.84 -0.12
CA ALA A 84 1.79 8.59 1.12
C ALA A 84 1.29 10.04 1.05
N CYS A 85 1.36 10.72 -0.09
CA CYS A 85 0.82 12.07 -0.27
C CYS A 85 -0.70 12.12 -0.06
N LEU A 86 -1.45 11.16 -0.60
CA LEU A 86 -2.90 11.05 -0.44
C LEU A 86 -3.27 10.64 0.99
N VAL A 87 -2.54 9.70 1.58
CA VAL A 87 -2.71 9.32 3.00
C VAL A 87 -2.46 10.51 3.93
N LEU A 88 -1.42 11.29 3.64
CA LEU A 88 -1.12 12.50 4.38
C LEU A 88 -2.23 13.55 4.22
N GLN A 89 -2.79 13.71 3.02
CA GLN A 89 -3.92 14.61 2.78
C GLN A 89 -5.15 14.18 3.60
N SER A 90 -5.47 12.89 3.62
CA SER A 90 -6.55 12.36 4.47
C SER A 90 -6.26 12.58 5.96
N ALA A 91 -5.02 12.39 6.42
CA ALA A 91 -4.63 12.63 7.81
C ALA A 91 -4.75 14.10 8.22
N ILE A 92 -4.43 15.03 7.32
CA ILE A 92 -4.62 16.47 7.57
C ILE A 92 -6.11 16.80 7.65
N SER A 93 -6.92 16.31 6.70
CA SER A 93 -8.37 16.51 6.68
C SER A 93 -9.06 15.97 7.95
N ASN A 94 -8.60 14.82 8.43
CA ASN A 94 -9.12 14.18 9.65
C ASN A 94 -8.46 14.68 10.93
N LYS A 95 -7.58 15.69 10.86
CA LYS A 95 -6.82 16.29 11.98
C LYS A 95 -5.89 15.33 12.76
N SER A 96 -5.74 14.09 12.31
CA SER A 96 -4.84 13.11 12.94
C SER A 96 -3.37 13.39 12.62
N TRP A 97 -3.07 14.18 11.58
CA TRP A 97 -1.69 14.52 11.22
C TRP A 97 -0.92 15.23 12.33
N GLU A 98 -1.60 16.02 13.16
CA GLU A 98 -0.96 16.75 14.27
C GLU A 98 -0.32 15.81 15.30
N GLU A 99 -0.85 14.60 15.44
CA GLU A 99 -0.29 13.56 16.28
C GLU A 99 0.80 12.77 15.55
N TRP A 100 0.53 12.36 14.30
CA TRP A 100 1.45 11.55 13.51
C TRP A 100 2.78 12.27 13.23
N LYS A 101 2.75 13.58 12.95
CA LYS A 101 3.96 14.35 12.61
C LYS A 101 5.00 14.43 13.73
N LYS A 102 4.61 14.17 14.98
CA LYS A 102 5.52 14.20 16.13
C LYS A 102 6.47 13.01 16.14
N THR A 103 5.98 11.84 15.73
CA THR A 103 6.70 10.56 15.86
C THR A 103 7.15 10.01 14.51
N THR A 104 6.39 10.27 13.45
CA THR A 104 6.48 9.51 12.21
C THR A 104 6.46 10.43 11.01
N ARG A 105 7.28 10.08 10.02
CA ARG A 105 7.29 10.72 8.71
C ARG A 105 6.81 9.74 7.66
N PHE A 106 5.82 10.16 6.87
CA PHE A 106 5.40 9.42 5.68
C PHE A 106 6.32 9.74 4.53
N ILE A 107 6.84 8.72 3.86
CA ILE A 107 7.70 8.85 2.68
C ILE A 107 7.09 8.08 1.52
N VAL A 108 7.19 8.62 0.31
CA VAL A 108 6.86 7.89 -0.91
C VAL A 108 8.10 7.16 -1.43
N ASP A 109 7.92 6.12 -2.24
CA ASP A 109 9.05 5.52 -2.95
C ASP A 109 9.60 6.49 -4.02
N THR A 110 10.82 6.24 -4.47
CA THR A 110 11.53 7.11 -5.41
C THR A 110 10.83 7.20 -6.76
N TYR A 111 10.21 6.11 -7.24
CA TYR A 111 9.51 6.10 -8.52
C TYR A 111 8.27 6.98 -8.46
N HIS A 112 7.45 6.82 -7.41
CA HIS A 112 6.31 7.69 -7.15
C HIS A 112 6.74 9.16 -7.01
N TYR A 113 7.78 9.42 -6.21
CA TYR A 113 8.30 10.77 -6.00
C TYR A 113 8.72 11.42 -7.32
N MET A 114 9.47 10.73 -8.17
CA MET A 114 9.94 11.27 -9.45
C MET A 114 8.79 11.66 -10.38
N ASN A 115 7.68 10.90 -10.36
CA ASN A 115 6.53 11.15 -11.23
C ASN A 115 5.63 12.29 -10.74
N HIS A 116 5.52 12.51 -9.43
CA HIS A 116 4.58 13.48 -8.85
C HIS A 116 5.23 14.73 -8.24
N GLN A 117 6.55 14.72 -8.02
CA GLN A 117 7.22 15.84 -7.34
C GLN A 117 6.93 17.19 -8.02
N VAL A 118 6.91 17.27 -9.35
CA VAL A 118 6.78 18.57 -10.05
C VAL A 118 5.41 19.22 -9.83
N SER A 119 4.36 18.43 -9.71
CA SER A 119 2.98 18.90 -9.60
C SER A 119 2.47 18.98 -8.15
N ASP A 120 3.09 18.25 -7.22
CA ASP A 120 2.63 18.13 -5.85
C ASP A 120 3.65 18.72 -4.83
N ALA A 121 3.43 19.98 -4.47
CA ALA A 121 4.22 20.68 -3.45
C ALA A 121 4.11 20.04 -2.06
N MET A 122 3.01 19.35 -1.76
CA MET A 122 2.82 18.65 -0.50
C MET A 122 3.70 17.39 -0.46
N CYS A 123 3.72 16.63 -1.55
CA CYS A 123 4.63 15.48 -1.71
C CYS A 123 6.10 15.90 -1.61
N GLN A 124 6.51 16.98 -2.29
CA GLN A 124 7.88 17.53 -2.20
C GLN A 124 8.29 17.89 -0.76
N LYS A 125 7.37 18.51 0.00
CA LYS A 125 7.69 19.05 1.31
C LYS A 125 7.67 17.97 2.40
N TRP A 126 6.69 17.09 2.35
CA TRP A 126 6.37 16.21 3.48
C TRP A 126 6.64 14.74 3.19
N CYS A 127 6.56 14.31 1.93
CA CYS A 127 6.73 12.92 1.53
C CYS A 127 8.06 12.63 0.84
N ASN A 128 8.94 13.64 0.70
CA ASN A 128 10.23 13.49 0.07
C ASN A 128 11.06 12.42 0.80
N PRO A 129 11.44 11.33 0.10
CA PRO A 129 12.22 10.26 0.70
C PRO A 129 13.69 10.65 0.91
N ALA A 130 14.12 11.75 0.29
CA ALA A 130 15.50 12.20 0.18
C ALA A 130 15.73 13.68 0.56
N PRO A 131 15.38 14.14 1.77
CA PRO A 131 15.57 15.54 2.11
C PRO A 131 17.06 15.86 2.31
N LEU A 132 17.67 16.54 1.32
CA LEU A 132 19.08 16.99 1.35
C LEU A 132 19.38 18.01 2.46
N ASN A 133 18.35 18.54 3.11
CA ASN A 133 18.46 19.52 4.20
C ASN A 133 18.77 18.90 5.57
N GLY A 134 19.09 17.60 5.64
CA GLY A 134 19.41 16.91 6.88
C GLY A 134 18.21 16.62 7.79
N SER A 135 16.98 16.85 7.34
CA SER A 135 15.77 16.57 8.13
C SER A 135 15.50 15.07 8.33
N ALA A 136 16.23 14.21 7.62
CA ALA A 136 16.17 12.76 7.78
C ALA A 136 17.58 12.15 7.82
N PRO A 137 18.35 12.39 8.90
CA PRO A 137 19.74 11.94 8.99
C PRO A 137 19.86 10.41 8.98
N ASN A 138 18.83 9.69 9.42
CA ASN A 138 18.81 8.22 9.50
C ASN A 138 18.36 7.54 8.20
N LEU A 139 17.92 8.29 7.19
CA LEU A 139 17.60 7.74 5.86
C LEU A 139 18.86 7.57 4.98
N TYR A 140 19.97 8.25 5.35
CA TYR A 140 21.24 8.25 4.64
C TYR A 140 22.42 7.90 5.56
N GLY A 141 23.08 6.77 5.32
CA GLY A 141 24.37 6.47 5.94
C GLY A 141 25.52 7.15 5.19
N LYS A 142 26.53 7.68 5.89
CA LYS A 142 27.86 8.00 5.34
C LYS A 142 28.81 6.83 5.62
N PRO A 143 29.81 6.51 4.77
CA PRO A 143 30.38 7.32 3.68
C PRO A 143 29.80 7.04 2.28
N TYR A 144 29.12 5.93 2.09
CA TYR A 144 28.41 5.58 0.86
C TYR A 144 26.96 6.01 1.04
N TYR A 145 26.47 6.96 0.22
CA TYR A 145 25.07 7.43 0.16
C TYR A 145 24.11 6.27 -0.14
N LYS A 146 23.96 5.36 0.81
CA LYS A 146 23.18 4.14 0.71
C LYS A 146 21.97 4.34 1.59
N TRP A 147 20.82 4.13 0.98
CA TRP A 147 19.53 4.26 1.62
C TRP A 147 19.41 3.26 2.76
N ALA A 148 18.91 3.74 3.90
CA ALA A 148 18.62 2.88 5.05
C ALA A 148 17.39 1.98 4.82
N PHE A 149 16.50 2.38 3.91
CA PHE A 149 15.26 1.66 3.59
C PHE A 149 15.27 1.19 2.14
N LYS A 150 14.98 -0.10 1.94
CA LYS A 150 14.73 -0.68 0.62
C LYS A 150 13.26 -1.10 0.56
N THR A 151 12.47 -0.43 -0.28
CA THR A 151 11.09 -0.84 -0.62
C THR A 151 11.05 -2.18 -1.35
N GLN A 152 12.20 -2.64 -1.87
CA GLN A 152 12.37 -3.90 -2.58
C GLN A 152 11.79 -5.11 -1.83
N ALA A 153 11.88 -5.16 -0.49
CA ALA A 153 11.29 -6.26 0.27
C ALA A 153 9.75 -6.27 0.17
N CYS A 154 9.12 -5.10 0.24
CA CYS A 154 7.67 -4.95 0.02
C CYS A 154 7.30 -5.27 -1.43
N GLU A 155 8.08 -4.81 -2.40
CA GLU A 155 7.84 -5.10 -3.83
C GLU A 155 7.92 -6.61 -4.13
N GLN A 156 8.91 -7.30 -3.57
CA GLN A 156 9.04 -8.75 -3.69
C GLN A 156 7.88 -9.49 -3.03
N LEU A 157 7.46 -9.05 -1.84
CA LEU A 157 6.29 -9.62 -1.17
C LEU A 157 5.01 -9.41 -2.00
N ASN A 158 4.82 -8.21 -2.55
CA ASN A 158 3.68 -7.88 -3.41
C ASN A 158 3.68 -8.75 -4.67
N ALA A 159 4.84 -8.94 -5.31
CA ALA A 159 4.97 -9.85 -6.45
C ALA A 159 4.65 -11.30 -6.07
N TRP A 160 5.09 -11.74 -4.89
CA TRP A 160 4.78 -13.08 -4.38
C TRP A 160 3.28 -13.25 -4.09
N LEU A 161 2.63 -12.26 -3.47
CA LEU A 161 1.19 -12.25 -3.22
C LEU A 161 0.38 -12.19 -4.53
N GLY A 162 0.86 -11.43 -5.52
CA GLY A 162 0.27 -11.35 -6.86
C GLY A 162 0.16 -12.71 -7.54
N GLY A 163 1.15 -13.60 -7.35
CA GLY A 163 1.08 -14.97 -7.84
C GLY A 163 -0.07 -15.81 -7.26
N PHE A 164 -0.66 -15.39 -6.14
CA PHE A 164 -1.81 -16.05 -5.51
C PHE A 164 -3.11 -15.25 -5.65
N GLU A 165 -3.08 -14.07 -6.27
CA GLU A 165 -4.19 -13.11 -6.30
C GLU A 165 -5.49 -13.75 -6.80
N SER A 166 -5.44 -14.57 -7.85
CA SER A 166 -6.61 -15.25 -8.41
C SER A 166 -7.33 -16.17 -7.41
N ILE A 167 -6.57 -16.88 -6.57
CA ILE A 167 -7.11 -17.75 -5.52
C ILE A 167 -7.60 -16.90 -4.34
N LEU A 168 -6.83 -15.86 -4.01
CA LEU A 168 -7.11 -14.98 -2.88
C LEU A 168 -8.42 -14.21 -3.06
N LYS A 169 -8.68 -13.68 -4.26
CA LYS A 169 -9.90 -12.93 -4.61
C LYS A 169 -11.19 -13.74 -4.52
N GLN A 170 -11.10 -15.06 -4.63
CA GLN A 170 -12.23 -15.98 -4.57
C GLN A 170 -12.50 -16.53 -3.16
N MET A 171 -11.60 -16.28 -2.19
CA MET A 171 -11.75 -16.80 -0.84
C MET A 171 -12.63 -15.89 0.02
N ALA A 172 -13.54 -16.52 0.77
CA ALA A 172 -14.24 -15.85 1.87
C ALA A 172 -13.26 -15.27 2.88
N HIS A 173 -13.60 -14.11 3.43
CA HIS A 173 -12.77 -13.33 4.36
C HIS A 173 -12.17 -14.20 5.50
N ASN A 174 -12.98 -15.05 6.12
CA ASN A 174 -12.52 -15.95 7.18
C ASN A 174 -11.50 -16.99 6.70
N ASN A 175 -11.70 -17.54 5.50
CA ASN A 175 -10.80 -18.53 4.90
C ASN A 175 -9.46 -17.91 4.53
N PHE A 176 -9.48 -16.70 3.96
CA PHE A 176 -8.27 -15.94 3.71
C PHE A 176 -7.50 -15.73 5.01
N LYS A 177 -8.18 -15.26 6.07
CA LYS A 177 -7.51 -14.96 7.35
C LYS A 177 -6.82 -16.18 7.94
N VAL A 178 -7.47 -17.35 7.90
CA VAL A 178 -6.87 -18.61 8.36
C VAL A 178 -5.67 -19.01 7.49
N ARG A 179 -5.77 -18.88 6.16
CA ARG A 179 -4.69 -19.23 5.21
C ARG A 179 -3.47 -18.34 5.40
N MET A 180 -3.68 -17.02 5.52
CA MET A 180 -2.63 -16.02 5.65
C MET A 180 -1.91 -16.14 6.99
N LYS A 181 -2.64 -16.31 8.11
CA LYS A 181 -2.04 -16.59 9.43
C LYS A 181 -1.12 -17.82 9.42
N ARG A 182 -1.49 -18.89 8.71
CA ARG A 182 -0.67 -20.11 8.60
C ARG A 182 0.58 -19.94 7.73
N ARG A 183 0.57 -18.99 6.79
CA ARG A 183 1.71 -18.74 5.89
C ARG A 183 2.72 -17.74 6.46
N ILE A 184 2.26 -16.74 7.21
CA ILE A 184 3.14 -15.76 7.86
C ILE A 184 3.78 -16.32 9.14
N ARG A 185 3.09 -17.18 9.92
CA ARG A 185 3.65 -17.80 11.14
C ARG A 185 4.50 -19.06 10.91
N ARG A 186 4.99 -19.28 9.69
CA ARG A 186 5.86 -20.43 9.38
C ARG A 186 7.35 -20.08 9.50
N GLU A 187 7.70 -19.27 10.50
CA GLU A 187 9.04 -19.12 11.08
C GLU A 187 8.90 -18.79 12.57
#